data_AF-A0A915CI59-F1
#
_entry.id   AF-A0A915CI59-F1
#
_cell.length_a   1.000
_cell.length_b   1.000
_cell.length_c   1.000
_cell.angle_alpha   90.00
_cell.angle_beta   90.00
_cell.angle_gamma   90.00
#
_symmetry.space_group_name_H-M   'P 1'
#
loop_
_entity.id
_entity.type
_entity.pdbx_description
1 polymer ?
#
loop_
_entity_poly.entity_id
_entity_poly.type
_entity_poly.pdbx_seq_one_letter_code
_entity_poly.pdbx_strand_id
1 'polypeptide(L)'
;MWTIMRIWCLMVATVPLLHAEQFSDSKDDQLEIEMITYEVKPYVSGIRVVNLPNQNGFISYTEAGVSLIYPDTKVRIVIFGYHLDKIGVISLTTDNCFNSLLNVTHSEFLIQTVKRLDFLAYFAESDTPFRICYKERLSSKDSEEEEEDMIMIDEMRTWISTETPTRIYYLPLYLQMSIVFVLFCLSALFSGLNLGLMALSPQELMLIQKSGSRTERQYAETILPVRQSGNYLLCTILIMNVVVNSAISILFEDMTSGMLAFVIASVGIVVIGEIIPQSICVKKGLAVGAYTIWLTRAFMILTFPLSYPISKILDIFLG
;
A
#
# COMPACT_ATOMS: atom_id res chain seq x y z
N MET A 1 30.04 -35.54 -58.58
CA MET A 1 29.27 -36.75 -58.93
C MET A 1 30.28 -37.80 -59.36
N TRP A 2 30.27 -38.98 -58.72
CA TRP A 2 31.03 -40.19 -59.10
C TRP A 2 32.55 -40.23 -58.81
N THR A 3 32.88 -40.57 -57.57
CA THR A 3 33.98 -41.48 -57.15
C THR A 3 33.96 -41.58 -55.61
N ILE A 4 32.82 -41.74 -54.92
CA ILE A 4 32.12 -43.01 -54.70
C ILE A 4 33.00 -44.27 -54.84
N MET A 5 33.02 -45.04 -53.74
CA MET A 5 33.24 -46.50 -53.71
C MET A 5 34.61 -47.01 -54.16
N ARG A 6 35.68 -46.75 -53.39
CA ARG A 6 36.86 -47.64 -53.45
C ARG A 6 37.65 -47.88 -52.16
N ILE A 7 37.23 -47.33 -51.03
CA ILE A 7 37.90 -47.57 -49.73
C ILE A 7 37.02 -48.38 -48.76
N TRP A 8 35.76 -48.65 -49.12
CA TRP A 8 34.78 -49.33 -48.26
C TRP A 8 34.55 -50.81 -48.61
N CYS A 9 35.49 -51.48 -49.29
CA CYS A 9 35.26 -52.85 -49.80
C CYS A 9 36.51 -53.74 -49.81
N LEU A 10 37.39 -53.66 -48.79
CA LEU A 10 38.59 -54.50 -48.74
C LEU A 10 39.01 -55.00 -47.35
N MET A 11 38.16 -54.89 -46.32
CA MET A 11 38.46 -55.45 -44.99
C MET A 11 37.29 -56.21 -44.35
N VAL A 12 36.49 -56.90 -45.18
CA VAL A 12 35.62 -57.98 -44.70
C VAL A 12 35.80 -59.17 -45.63
N ALA A 13 36.67 -60.10 -45.24
CA ALA A 13 36.58 -61.54 -45.51
C ALA A 13 37.94 -62.18 -45.27
N THR A 14 38.19 -62.68 -44.05
CA THR A 14 38.73 -64.03 -43.83
C THR A 14 38.81 -64.32 -42.33
N VAL A 15 37.76 -64.98 -41.84
CA VAL A 15 37.75 -65.76 -40.61
C VAL A 15 38.49 -67.09 -40.86
N PRO A 16 39.18 -67.63 -39.85
CA PRO A 16 38.89 -69.01 -39.42
C PRO A 16 38.60 -69.04 -37.90
N LEU A 17 37.48 -69.63 -37.45
CA LEU A 17 37.36 -71.01 -36.88
C LEU A 17 38.29 -71.26 -35.67
N LEU A 18 37.93 -71.86 -34.53
CA LEU A 18 36.70 -72.36 -33.87
C LEU A 18 37.19 -72.95 -32.50
N HIS A 19 36.30 -73.14 -31.52
CA HIS A 19 36.44 -73.82 -30.19
C HIS A 19 36.95 -72.96 -29.01
N ALA A 20 36.17 -72.65 -27.97
CA ALA A 20 35.44 -73.47 -26.98
C ALA A 20 36.31 -73.93 -25.79
N GLU A 21 35.72 -73.83 -24.58
CA GLU A 21 36.21 -74.28 -23.24
C GLU A 21 37.27 -73.36 -22.57
N GLN A 22 37.26 -73.03 -21.27
CA GLN A 22 36.42 -73.41 -20.13
C GLN A 22 36.63 -72.38 -18.99
N PHE A 23 35.62 -72.29 -18.15
CA PHE A 23 35.57 -71.61 -16.85
C PHE A 23 36.75 -71.96 -15.92
N SER A 24 37.42 -70.96 -15.35
CA SER A 24 38.10 -71.08 -14.06
C SER A 24 38.01 -69.76 -13.30
N ASP A 25 37.16 -69.80 -12.28
CA ASP A 25 36.97 -68.83 -11.22
C ASP A 25 38.27 -68.61 -10.42
N SER A 26 38.60 -67.34 -10.09
CA SER A 26 39.40 -66.95 -8.92
C SER A 26 39.64 -65.42 -8.85
N LYS A 27 38.79 -64.77 -8.04
CA LYS A 27 39.06 -63.63 -7.12
C LYS A 27 39.22 -62.20 -7.65
N ASP A 28 38.17 -61.43 -7.32
CA ASP A 28 38.14 -60.07 -6.74
C ASP A 28 38.94 -58.96 -7.42
N ASP A 29 38.22 -58.10 -8.15
CA ASP A 29 38.34 -56.64 -8.00
C ASP A 29 36.97 -56.02 -8.32
N GLN A 30 36.24 -55.66 -7.26
CA GLN A 30 35.04 -54.84 -7.35
C GLN A 30 35.45 -53.42 -7.78
N LEU A 31 35.06 -53.02 -8.99
CA LEU A 31 35.01 -51.62 -9.37
C LEU A 31 33.85 -50.95 -8.60
N GLU A 32 34.15 -50.42 -7.42
CA GLU A 32 33.27 -49.48 -6.74
C GLU A 32 33.15 -48.22 -7.61
N ILE A 33 32.01 -48.09 -8.30
CA ILE A 33 31.60 -46.79 -8.83
C ILE A 33 31.17 -45.98 -7.62
N GLU A 34 32.07 -45.15 -7.10
CA GLU A 34 31.74 -44.10 -6.13
C GLU A 34 30.73 -43.14 -6.79
N MET A 35 29.44 -43.40 -6.59
CA MET A 35 28.41 -42.40 -6.86
C MET A 35 28.54 -41.31 -5.80
N ILE A 36 29.13 -40.19 -6.17
CA ILE A 36 29.10 -38.96 -5.38
C ILE A 36 27.63 -38.48 -5.36
N THR A 37 26.84 -38.97 -4.42
CA THR A 37 25.53 -38.38 -4.12
C THR A 37 25.78 -37.07 -3.40
N TYR A 38 25.65 -35.94 -4.12
CA TYR A 38 25.63 -34.63 -3.49
C TYR A 38 24.48 -34.56 -2.49
N GLU A 39 24.77 -34.21 -1.24
CA GLU A 39 23.74 -33.92 -0.25
C GLU A 39 22.98 -32.65 -0.65
N VAL A 40 21.77 -32.85 -1.14
CA VAL A 40 20.93 -31.74 -1.57
C VAL A 40 20.25 -31.11 -0.35
N LYS A 41 20.64 -29.88 0.00
CA LYS A 41 20.03 -29.13 1.12
C LYS A 41 18.78 -28.37 0.68
N PRO A 42 17.78 -28.19 1.57
CA PRO A 42 16.64 -27.33 1.32
C PRO A 42 17.10 -25.88 1.14
N TYR A 43 16.49 -25.19 0.18
CA TYR A 43 16.71 -23.76 -0.05
C TYR A 43 15.37 -23.04 -0.11
N VAL A 44 15.19 -22.03 0.74
CA VAL A 44 14.00 -21.19 0.77
C VAL A 44 14.25 -19.92 -0.03
N SER A 45 13.39 -19.62 -1.01
CA SER A 45 13.48 -18.45 -1.87
C SER A 45 12.57 -17.29 -1.41
N GLY A 46 11.59 -17.58 -0.57
CA GLY A 46 10.64 -16.58 -0.08
C GLY A 46 9.38 -17.19 0.51
N ILE A 47 8.56 -16.33 1.09
CA ILE A 47 7.26 -16.70 1.65
C ILE A 47 6.15 -15.84 1.06
N ARG A 48 4.93 -16.35 1.16
CA ARG A 48 3.70 -15.61 0.88
C ARG A 48 2.69 -15.90 1.96
N VAL A 49 2.10 -14.84 2.49
CA VAL A 49 0.99 -14.91 3.43
C VAL A 49 -0.32 -14.92 2.64
N VAL A 50 -1.19 -15.88 2.94
CA VAL A 50 -2.49 -16.07 2.29
C VAL A 50 -3.58 -16.02 3.35
N ASN A 51 -4.61 -15.21 3.09
CA ASN A 51 -5.78 -15.09 3.96
C ASN A 51 -6.61 -16.38 3.94
N LEU A 52 -7.17 -16.70 5.10
CA LEU A 52 -8.19 -17.73 5.22
C LEU A 52 -9.52 -17.18 4.65
N PRO A 53 -10.41 -18.02 4.10
CA PRO A 53 -11.64 -17.55 3.44
C PRO A 53 -12.57 -16.74 4.35
N ASN A 54 -12.43 -16.89 5.68
CA ASN A 54 -13.28 -16.21 6.68
C ASN A 54 -12.51 -15.16 7.51
N GLN A 55 -11.22 -14.92 7.26
CA GLN A 55 -10.39 -14.00 8.04
C GLN A 55 -9.39 -13.23 7.15
N ASN A 56 -9.40 -11.91 7.26
CA ASN A 56 -8.44 -11.02 6.60
C ASN A 56 -7.30 -10.71 7.57
N GLY A 57 -6.25 -11.54 7.57
CA GLY A 57 -5.08 -11.33 8.42
C GLY A 57 -3.97 -10.51 7.75
N PHE A 58 -3.78 -10.66 6.44
CA PHE A 58 -2.74 -9.98 5.67
C PHE A 58 -3.12 -8.53 5.34
N ILE A 59 -2.19 -7.61 5.60
CA ILE A 59 -2.34 -6.16 5.35
C ILE A 59 -1.67 -5.78 4.03
N SER A 60 -0.33 -5.82 3.98
CA SER A 60 0.48 -5.38 2.85
C SER A 60 1.94 -5.86 3.01
N TYR A 61 2.82 -5.44 2.11
CA TYR A 61 4.27 -5.60 2.25
C TYR A 61 4.91 -4.23 2.56
N THR A 62 5.97 -4.24 3.38
CA THR A 62 6.82 -3.06 3.61
C THR A 62 7.70 -2.80 2.37
N GLU A 63 8.28 -1.61 2.21
CA GLU A 63 9.25 -1.31 1.14
C GLU A 63 10.45 -2.28 1.11
N ALA A 64 10.85 -2.79 2.28
CA ALA A 64 11.88 -3.82 2.42
C ALA A 64 11.43 -5.25 2.05
N GLY A 65 10.14 -5.46 1.75
CA GLY A 65 9.57 -6.77 1.40
C GLY A 65 9.05 -7.61 2.58
N VAL A 66 9.00 -7.06 3.79
CA VAL A 66 8.47 -7.72 4.99
C VAL A 66 6.94 -7.84 4.92
N SER A 67 6.38 -9.00 5.27
CA SER A 67 4.93 -9.22 5.26
C SER A 67 4.27 -8.63 6.51
N LEU A 68 3.28 -7.74 6.34
CA LEU A 68 2.51 -7.14 7.44
C LEU A 68 1.19 -7.88 7.66
N ILE A 69 0.93 -8.26 8.91
CA ILE A 69 -0.26 -9.03 9.31
C ILE A 69 -0.91 -8.35 10.52
N TYR A 70 -2.24 -8.40 10.64
CA TYR A 70 -2.93 -7.99 11.86
C TYR A 70 -2.56 -8.90 13.03
N PRO A 71 -2.32 -8.36 14.24
CA PRO A 71 -2.07 -9.17 15.43
C PRO A 71 -3.28 -10.04 15.76
N ASP A 72 -3.03 -11.15 16.45
CA ASP A 72 -4.04 -12.13 16.89
C ASP A 72 -4.88 -12.74 15.76
N THR A 73 -4.28 -12.86 14.57
CA THR A 73 -4.92 -13.51 13.43
C THR A 73 -4.23 -14.81 13.04
N LYS A 74 -5.03 -15.78 12.58
CA LYS A 74 -4.52 -17.01 11.98
C LYS A 74 -4.39 -16.80 10.48
N VAL A 75 -3.22 -17.13 9.93
CA VAL A 75 -2.95 -16.99 8.49
C VAL A 75 -2.37 -18.27 7.93
N ARG A 76 -2.50 -18.45 6.61
CA ARG A 76 -1.80 -19.50 5.89
C ARG A 76 -0.49 -18.96 5.35
N ILE A 77 0.62 -19.60 5.71
CA ILE A 77 1.94 -19.28 5.19
C ILE A 77 2.28 -20.28 4.10
N VAL A 78 2.73 -19.77 2.96
CA VAL A 78 3.20 -20.54 1.82
C VAL A 78 4.68 -20.24 1.62
N ILE A 79 5.54 -21.23 1.81
CA ILE A 79 6.98 -21.15 1.57
C ILE A 79 7.28 -21.67 0.18
N PHE A 80 8.12 -20.95 -0.57
CA PHE A 80 8.61 -21.34 -1.89
C PHE A 80 10.11 -21.57 -1.86
N GLY A 81 10.57 -22.59 -2.59
CA GLY A 81 11.97 -22.98 -2.56
C GLY A 81 12.28 -24.22 -3.39
N TYR A 82 13.37 -24.90 -3.02
CA TYR A 82 13.81 -26.18 -3.58
C TYR A 82 14.10 -27.15 -2.45
N HIS A 83 13.82 -28.43 -2.67
CA HIS A 83 14.01 -29.52 -1.70
C HIS A 83 13.29 -29.32 -0.37
N LEU A 84 12.14 -28.63 -0.38
CA LEU A 84 11.33 -28.38 0.82
C LEU A 84 10.68 -29.65 1.39
N ASP A 85 10.67 -30.75 0.64
CA ASP A 85 10.27 -32.09 1.09
C ASP A 85 11.21 -32.67 2.17
N LYS A 86 12.43 -32.14 2.28
CA LYS A 86 13.40 -32.53 3.30
C LYS A 86 13.23 -31.79 4.64
N ILE A 87 12.38 -30.77 4.71
CA ILE A 87 12.13 -30.03 5.96
C ILE A 87 11.21 -30.85 6.87
N GLY A 88 11.65 -31.07 8.11
CA GLY A 88 10.89 -31.84 9.12
C GLY A 88 10.09 -30.97 10.10
N VAL A 89 10.66 -29.84 10.51
CA VAL A 89 10.05 -28.92 11.49
C VAL A 89 10.30 -27.47 11.06
N ILE A 90 9.29 -26.63 11.22
CA ILE A 90 9.39 -25.18 11.06
C ILE A 90 9.09 -24.54 12.40
N SER A 91 9.96 -23.62 12.83
CA SER A 91 9.81 -22.86 14.06
C SER A 91 9.68 -21.37 13.74
N LEU A 92 8.78 -20.69 14.46
CA LEU A 92 8.65 -19.24 14.43
C LEU A 92 9.28 -18.66 15.70
N THR A 93 10.13 -17.65 15.54
CA THR A 93 10.83 -16.99 16.64
C THR A 93 10.93 -15.49 16.41
N THR A 94 11.04 -14.72 17.48
CA THR A 94 11.31 -13.26 17.43
C THR A 94 12.80 -12.95 17.60
N ASP A 95 13.55 -13.83 18.26
CA ASP A 95 14.95 -13.60 18.62
C ASP A 95 15.89 -14.59 17.91
N ASN A 96 16.04 -15.78 18.49
CA ASN A 96 16.95 -16.85 18.05
C ASN A 96 16.17 -18.15 17.83
N CYS A 97 16.69 -19.05 17.00
CA CYS A 97 16.01 -20.34 16.77
C CYS A 97 15.87 -21.21 18.02
N PHE A 98 16.71 -21.03 19.04
CA PHE A 98 16.67 -21.85 20.26
C PHE A 98 15.39 -21.68 21.09
N ASN A 99 14.81 -20.47 21.08
CA ASN A 99 13.56 -20.17 21.79
C ASN A 99 12.41 -20.07 20.77
N SER A 100 11.89 -21.22 20.36
CA SER A 100 10.76 -21.29 19.45
C SER A 100 9.45 -20.91 20.13
N LEU A 101 8.72 -19.92 19.60
CA LEU A 101 7.39 -19.52 20.06
C LEU A 101 6.30 -20.48 19.56
N LEU A 102 6.47 -21.01 18.35
CA LEU A 102 5.56 -21.97 17.75
C LEU A 102 6.36 -22.96 16.90
N ASN A 103 6.21 -24.26 17.19
CA ASN A 103 6.79 -25.35 16.43
C ASN A 103 5.73 -26.04 15.59
N VAL A 104 5.86 -25.95 14.28
CA VAL A 104 4.99 -26.59 13.31
C VAL A 104 5.71 -27.82 12.78
N THR A 105 5.16 -28.99 13.08
CA THR A 105 5.72 -30.28 12.66
C THR A 105 5.12 -30.75 11.34
N HIS A 106 5.73 -31.76 10.71
CA HIS A 106 5.26 -32.32 9.43
C HIS A 106 3.76 -32.72 9.41
N SER A 107 3.16 -33.11 10.53
CA SER A 107 1.73 -33.44 10.59
C SER A 107 0.81 -32.22 10.44
N GLU A 108 1.33 -31.02 10.63
CA GLU A 108 0.58 -29.75 10.55
C GLU A 108 0.76 -29.04 9.20
N PHE A 109 1.60 -29.59 8.32
CA PHE A 109 1.77 -29.09 6.96
C PHE A 109 0.53 -29.47 6.12
N LEU A 110 -0.11 -28.46 5.53
CA LEU A 110 -1.24 -28.64 4.64
C LEU A 110 -0.81 -29.24 3.29
N ILE A 111 0.34 -28.77 2.78
CA ILE A 111 0.92 -29.18 1.51
C ILE A 111 2.43 -29.21 1.71
N GLN A 112 3.09 -30.29 1.30
CA GLN A 112 4.55 -30.35 1.23
C GLN A 112 4.97 -31.02 -0.07
N THR A 113 5.78 -30.31 -0.84
CA THR A 113 6.34 -30.75 -2.12
C THR A 113 7.78 -30.27 -2.20
N VAL A 114 8.52 -30.74 -3.22
CA VAL A 114 9.90 -30.31 -3.46
C VAL A 114 10.04 -28.79 -3.57
N LYS A 115 9.02 -28.06 -4.03
CA LYS A 115 9.09 -26.62 -4.31
C LYS A 115 8.21 -25.73 -3.44
N ARG A 116 7.30 -26.32 -2.66
CA ARG A 116 6.27 -25.58 -1.94
C ARG A 116 5.89 -26.28 -0.65
N LEU A 117 5.79 -25.51 0.44
CA LEU A 117 5.34 -25.97 1.74
C LEU A 117 4.31 -24.98 2.32
N ASP A 118 3.14 -25.48 2.72
CA ASP A 118 2.03 -24.68 3.26
C ASP A 118 1.72 -25.11 4.71
N PHE A 119 1.55 -24.15 5.61
CA PHE A 119 1.09 -24.40 6.99
C PHE A 119 0.24 -23.25 7.52
N LEU A 120 -0.47 -23.49 8.63
CA LEU A 120 -1.22 -22.45 9.33
C LEU A 120 -0.45 -22.02 10.56
N ALA A 121 -0.29 -20.71 10.74
CA ALA A 121 0.33 -20.14 11.93
C ALA A 121 -0.55 -19.05 12.54
N TYR A 122 -0.41 -18.87 13.84
CA TYR A 122 -1.03 -17.80 14.60
C TYR A 122 0.08 -16.85 15.08
N PHE A 123 -0.12 -15.56 14.87
CA PHE A 123 0.83 -14.53 15.28
C PHE A 123 0.20 -13.62 16.33
N ALA A 124 0.82 -13.56 17.50
CA ALA A 124 0.47 -12.60 18.53
C ALA A 124 1.07 -11.22 18.23
N GLU A 125 0.60 -10.19 18.94
CA GLU A 125 1.20 -8.86 18.91
C GLU A 125 2.66 -8.90 19.40
N SER A 126 3.59 -8.35 18.62
CA SER A 126 5.01 -8.28 18.93
C SER A 126 5.64 -7.05 18.31
N ASP A 127 6.56 -6.41 19.05
CA ASP A 127 7.35 -5.26 18.58
C ASP A 127 8.47 -5.65 17.61
N THR A 128 8.78 -6.94 17.52
CA THR A 128 9.85 -7.48 16.68
C THR A 128 9.28 -8.38 15.58
N PRO A 129 9.82 -8.33 14.36
CA PRO A 129 9.34 -9.20 13.28
C PRO A 129 9.65 -10.67 13.58
N PHE A 130 8.68 -11.53 13.33
CA PHE A 130 8.83 -12.98 13.38
C PHE A 130 9.73 -13.47 12.24
N ARG A 131 10.70 -14.30 12.63
CA ARG A 131 11.64 -15.01 11.77
C ARG A 131 11.28 -16.48 11.71
N ILE A 132 11.61 -17.10 10.58
CA ILE A 132 11.33 -18.52 10.32
C ILE A 132 12.65 -19.30 10.43
N CYS A 133 12.63 -20.32 11.28
CA CYS A 133 13.68 -21.32 11.43
C CYS A 133 13.17 -22.65 10.86
N TYR A 134 14.06 -23.47 10.31
CA TYR A 134 13.70 -24.83 9.91
C TYR A 134 14.74 -25.84 10.38
N LYS A 135 14.26 -27.07 10.59
CA LYS A 135 15.09 -28.25 10.84
C LYS A 135 14.89 -29.28 9.73
N GLU A 136 16.00 -29.81 9.23
CA GLU A 136 16.00 -30.87 8.23
C GLU A 136 15.52 -32.19 8.85
N ARG A 137 14.92 -33.05 8.04
CA ARG A 137 14.49 -34.38 8.44
C ARG A 137 15.69 -35.32 8.27
N LEU A 138 16.31 -35.76 9.37
CA LEU A 138 17.41 -36.74 9.30
C LEU A 138 16.99 -37.96 8.50
N SER A 139 17.77 -38.28 7.47
CA SER A 139 17.77 -39.59 6.84
C SER A 139 18.75 -40.45 7.61
N SER A 140 18.23 -41.25 8.55
CA SER A 140 18.93 -42.21 9.40
C SER A 140 20.26 -42.74 8.84
N LYS A 141 21.38 -42.19 9.33
CA LYS A 141 22.68 -42.82 9.63
C LYS A 141 23.67 -41.71 9.97
N ASP A 142 23.66 -41.26 11.21
CA ASP A 142 24.81 -41.39 12.10
C ASP A 142 24.36 -41.01 13.50
N SER A 143 24.82 -41.81 14.46
CA SER A 143 24.43 -41.75 15.85
C SER A 143 25.55 -41.06 16.59
N GLU A 144 25.42 -39.75 16.76
CA GLU A 144 26.06 -38.99 17.84
C GLU A 144 25.18 -37.75 18.06
N GLU A 145 24.94 -37.41 19.32
CA GLU A 145 24.09 -36.30 19.76
C GLU A 145 24.71 -34.96 19.35
N GLU A 146 24.65 -34.62 18.08
CA GLU A 146 24.77 -33.23 17.65
C GLU A 146 23.39 -32.60 17.81
N GLU A 147 23.30 -31.59 18.68
CA GLU A 147 22.20 -30.63 18.64
C GLU A 147 22.21 -30.01 17.23
N GLU A 148 21.53 -30.64 16.26
CA GLU A 148 21.45 -30.08 14.92
C GLU A 148 20.77 -28.71 15.03
N ASP A 149 21.58 -27.68 14.83
CA ASP A 149 21.21 -26.28 14.91
C ASP A 149 20.08 -26.01 13.92
N MET A 150 18.96 -25.50 14.44
CA MET A 150 17.91 -24.95 13.60
C MET A 150 18.49 -23.82 12.74
N ILE A 151 18.30 -23.88 11.43
CA ILE A 151 18.84 -22.90 10.49
C ILE A 151 17.86 -21.72 10.40
N MET A 152 18.33 -20.52 10.73
CA MET A 152 17.57 -19.27 10.49
C MET A 152 17.57 -18.90 9.01
N ILE A 153 16.41 -18.51 8.50
CA ILE A 153 16.29 -17.87 7.21
C ILE A 153 16.46 -16.36 7.41
N ASP A 154 17.67 -15.86 7.21
CA ASP A 154 18.02 -14.44 7.37
C ASP A 154 17.81 -13.64 6.07
N GLU A 155 16.59 -13.68 5.54
CA GLU A 155 16.17 -12.84 4.41
C GLU A 155 15.00 -11.95 4.84
N MET A 156 15.07 -10.64 4.64
CA MET A 156 13.98 -9.71 4.99
C MET A 156 12.62 -10.07 4.35
N ARG A 157 12.64 -10.75 3.19
CA ARG A 157 11.44 -11.21 2.49
C ARG A 157 10.71 -12.35 3.20
N THR A 158 11.39 -13.04 4.12
CA THR A 158 10.81 -14.13 4.93
C THR A 158 10.39 -13.68 6.32
N TRP A 159 10.53 -12.40 6.64
CA TRP A 159 10.11 -11.83 7.90
C TRP A 159 8.62 -11.47 7.87
N ILE A 160 7.98 -11.66 9.02
CA ILE A 160 6.55 -11.38 9.22
C ILE A 160 6.44 -10.39 10.38
N SER A 161 5.91 -9.20 10.14
CA SER A 161 5.67 -8.22 11.20
C SER A 161 4.18 -8.13 11.54
N THR A 162 3.87 -8.14 12.84
CA THR A 162 2.55 -7.79 13.36
C THR A 162 2.49 -6.35 13.87
N GLU A 163 3.60 -5.62 13.78
CA GLU A 163 3.64 -4.19 14.06
C GLU A 163 2.83 -3.47 12.97
N THR A 164 1.64 -2.98 13.34
CA THR A 164 0.92 -2.06 12.47
C THR A 164 1.77 -0.79 12.36
N PRO A 165 2.13 -0.31 11.16
CA PRO A 165 2.93 0.90 11.04
C PRO A 165 2.19 2.01 11.76
N THR A 166 2.80 2.55 12.82
CA THR A 166 2.26 3.70 13.53
C THR A 166 2.06 4.81 12.50
N ARG A 167 0.86 5.38 12.40
CA ARG A 167 0.65 6.54 11.54
C ARG A 167 1.63 7.62 12.02
N ILE A 168 2.64 7.90 11.21
CA ILE A 168 3.60 8.95 11.49
C ILE A 168 2.82 10.27 11.34
N TYR A 169 2.35 10.80 12.46
CA TYR A 169 1.76 12.14 12.50
C TYR A 169 2.88 13.14 12.20
N TYR A 170 2.95 13.63 10.96
CA TYR A 170 3.92 14.64 10.55
C TYR A 170 3.79 15.96 11.34
N LEU A 171 2.67 16.18 12.05
CA LEU A 171 2.41 17.33 12.92
C LEU A 171 1.78 16.89 14.27
N PRO A 172 2.01 17.62 15.37
CA PRO A 172 1.40 17.32 16.66
C PRO A 172 -0.14 17.45 16.59
N LEU A 173 -0.85 16.52 17.24
CA LEU A 173 -2.32 16.40 17.24
C LEU A 173 -3.07 17.72 17.47
N TYR A 174 -2.59 18.55 18.40
CA TYR A 174 -3.21 19.85 18.70
C TYR A 174 -3.10 20.85 17.55
N LEU A 175 -1.98 20.83 16.82
CA LEU A 175 -1.75 21.70 15.68
C LEU A 175 -2.60 21.25 14.50
N GLN A 176 -2.73 19.93 14.29
CA GLN A 176 -3.64 19.36 13.29
C GLN A 176 -5.10 19.75 13.55
N MET A 177 -5.57 19.64 14.79
CA MET A 177 -6.92 20.09 15.17
C MET A 177 -7.13 21.59 14.93
N SER A 178 -6.11 22.41 15.22
CA SER A 178 -6.16 23.84 14.96
C SER A 178 -6.27 24.15 13.46
N ILE A 179 -5.48 23.47 12.62
CA ILE A 179 -5.53 23.62 11.16
C ILE A 179 -6.91 23.21 10.63
N VAL A 180 -7.43 22.06 11.06
CA VAL A 180 -8.76 21.56 10.64
C VAL A 180 -9.85 22.59 10.99
N PHE A 181 -9.80 23.17 12.19
CA PHE A 181 -10.76 24.21 12.59
C PHE A 181 -10.68 25.45 11.68
N VAL A 182 -9.47 25.93 11.38
CA VAL A 182 -9.27 27.07 10.46
C VAL A 182 -9.77 26.74 9.05
N LEU A 183 -9.50 25.54 8.55
CA LEU A 183 -9.99 25.08 7.25
C LEU A 183 -11.53 25.00 7.21
N PHE A 184 -12.17 24.53 8.28
CA PHE A 184 -13.63 24.54 8.39
C PHE A 184 -14.19 25.96 8.31
N CYS A 185 -13.56 26.94 8.97
CA CYS A 185 -13.97 28.34 8.86
C CYS A 185 -13.77 28.90 7.44
N LEU A 186 -12.70 28.52 6.75
CA LEU A 186 -12.45 28.94 5.38
C LEU A 186 -13.44 28.30 4.39
N SER A 187 -13.72 27.01 4.52
CA SER A 187 -14.76 26.29 3.76
C SER A 187 -16.12 26.97 3.93
N ALA A 188 -16.51 27.23 5.18
CA ALA A 188 -17.71 27.97 5.55
C ALA A 188 -17.80 29.33 4.85
N LEU A 189 -16.70 30.08 4.86
CA LEU A 189 -16.66 31.37 4.21
C LEU A 189 -16.82 31.26 2.70
N PHE A 190 -16.09 30.38 2.02
CA PHE A 190 -16.15 30.23 0.56
C PHE A 190 -17.53 29.77 0.10
N SER A 191 -18.09 28.77 0.77
CA SER A 191 -19.43 28.26 0.47
C SER A 191 -20.51 29.34 0.67
N GLY A 192 -20.45 30.08 1.79
CA GLY A 192 -21.36 31.18 2.07
C GLY A 192 -21.21 32.35 1.09
N LEU A 193 -19.97 32.71 0.74
CA LEU A 193 -19.68 33.81 -0.18
C LEU A 193 -20.10 33.50 -1.62
N ASN A 194 -19.99 32.24 -2.05
CA ASN A 194 -20.47 31.79 -3.37
C ASN A 194 -21.95 32.14 -3.54
N LEU A 195 -22.79 31.76 -2.57
CA LEU A 195 -24.21 32.05 -2.59
C LEU A 195 -24.51 33.53 -2.35
N GLY A 196 -23.84 34.15 -1.36
CA GLY A 196 -24.09 35.53 -0.96
C GLY A 196 -23.73 36.56 -2.04
N LEU A 197 -22.64 36.35 -2.77
CA LEU A 197 -22.27 37.22 -3.89
C LEU A 197 -23.07 36.90 -5.14
N MET A 198 -23.47 35.66 -5.37
CA MET A 198 -24.36 35.32 -6.48
C MET A 198 -25.77 35.88 -6.30
N ALA A 199 -26.24 35.98 -5.06
CA ALA A 199 -27.52 36.58 -4.72
C ALA A 199 -27.58 38.09 -4.97
N LEU A 200 -26.45 38.81 -4.95
CA LEU A 200 -26.41 40.24 -5.29
C LEU A 200 -25.89 40.46 -6.72
N SER A 201 -26.77 40.98 -7.56
CA SER A 201 -26.40 41.45 -8.89
C SER A 201 -25.58 42.75 -8.82
N PRO A 202 -24.68 43.02 -9.79
CA PRO A 202 -23.97 44.30 -9.86
C PRO A 202 -24.91 45.53 -9.88
N GLN A 203 -26.11 45.36 -10.45
CA GLN A 203 -27.13 46.40 -10.57
C GLN A 203 -27.76 46.73 -9.22
N GLU A 204 -28.14 45.72 -8.44
CA GLU A 204 -28.63 45.91 -7.07
C GLU A 204 -27.57 46.57 -6.19
N LEU A 205 -26.30 46.19 -6.37
CA LEU A 205 -25.19 46.78 -5.64
C LEU A 205 -25.03 48.28 -5.95
N MET A 206 -25.17 48.68 -7.22
CA MET A 206 -25.16 50.09 -7.62
C MET A 206 -26.37 50.86 -7.07
N LEU A 207 -27.54 50.22 -6.97
CA LEU A 207 -28.72 50.82 -6.36
C LEU A 207 -28.50 51.06 -4.86
N ILE A 208 -27.97 50.08 -4.14
CA ILE A 208 -27.62 50.19 -2.71
C ILE A 208 -26.55 51.27 -2.50
N GLN A 209 -25.59 51.40 -3.40
CA GLN A 209 -24.57 52.46 -3.33
C GLN A 209 -25.19 53.88 -3.42
N LYS A 210 -26.27 54.06 -4.17
CA LYS A 210 -26.93 55.37 -4.35
C LYS A 210 -27.98 55.67 -3.29
N SER A 211 -28.75 54.66 -2.88
CA SER A 211 -29.96 54.82 -2.07
C SER A 211 -29.90 54.15 -0.69
N GLY A 212 -28.83 53.40 -0.40
CA GLY A 212 -28.66 52.67 0.86
C GLY A 212 -28.20 53.54 2.03
N SER A 213 -28.17 52.92 3.21
CA SER A 213 -27.62 53.56 4.41
C SER A 213 -26.12 53.86 4.27
N ARG A 214 -25.57 54.78 5.08
CA ARG A 214 -24.14 55.16 5.03
C ARG A 214 -23.21 53.94 5.11
N THR A 215 -23.55 52.96 5.95
CA THR A 215 -22.78 51.72 6.14
C THR A 215 -22.92 50.77 4.95
N GLU A 216 -24.13 50.56 4.44
CA GLU A 216 -24.36 49.69 3.28
C GLU A 216 -23.73 50.24 2.00
N ARG A 217 -23.72 51.56 1.85
CA ARG A 217 -23.06 52.24 0.73
C ARG A 217 -21.54 51.96 0.71
N GLN A 218 -20.88 52.01 1.86
CA GLN A 218 -19.45 51.70 1.98
C GLN A 218 -19.16 50.23 1.63
N TYR A 219 -20.02 49.31 2.09
CA TYR A 219 -19.91 47.89 1.75
C TYR A 219 -20.08 47.64 0.25
N ALA A 220 -21.13 48.23 -0.36
CA ALA A 220 -21.40 48.12 -1.79
C ALA A 220 -20.23 48.66 -2.64
N GLU A 221 -19.68 49.82 -2.28
CA GLU A 221 -18.55 50.44 -2.98
C GLU A 221 -17.30 49.56 -2.99
N THR A 222 -17.04 48.86 -1.89
CA THR A 222 -15.85 48.00 -1.76
C THR A 222 -16.00 46.67 -2.51
N ILE A 223 -17.21 46.12 -2.57
CA ILE A 223 -17.53 44.83 -3.23
C ILE A 223 -17.68 44.98 -4.75
N LEU A 224 -18.24 46.10 -5.22
CA LEU A 224 -18.55 46.34 -6.63
C LEU A 224 -17.43 45.98 -7.63
N PRO A 225 -16.17 46.43 -7.45
CA PRO A 225 -15.12 46.13 -8.41
C PRO A 225 -14.78 44.63 -8.51
N VAL A 226 -14.92 43.88 -7.40
CA VAL A 226 -14.64 42.44 -7.38
C VAL A 226 -15.77 41.66 -8.06
N ARG A 227 -17.02 42.12 -7.89
CA ARG A 227 -18.21 41.52 -8.52
C ARG A 227 -18.30 41.81 -10.01
N GLN A 228 -17.71 42.90 -10.50
CA GLN A 228 -17.65 43.20 -11.94
C GLN A 228 -16.93 42.08 -12.72
N SER A 229 -15.89 41.48 -12.15
CA SER A 229 -15.25 40.25 -12.68
C SER A 229 -15.91 38.99 -12.12
N GLY A 230 -17.23 38.86 -12.29
CA GLY A 230 -18.05 37.83 -11.63
C GLY A 230 -17.60 36.39 -11.89
N ASN A 231 -17.24 36.05 -13.13
CA ASN A 231 -16.83 34.70 -13.51
C ASN A 231 -15.48 34.30 -12.90
N TYR A 232 -14.53 35.24 -12.85
CA TYR A 232 -13.24 35.03 -12.19
C TYR A 232 -13.37 34.85 -10.67
N LEU A 233 -14.25 35.64 -10.05
CA LEU A 233 -14.57 35.51 -8.63
C LEU A 233 -15.26 34.18 -8.31
N LEU A 234 -16.28 33.79 -9.09
CA LEU A 234 -16.97 32.50 -8.95
C LEU A 234 -15.97 31.36 -9.06
N CYS A 235 -15.14 31.37 -10.10
CA CYS A 235 -14.16 30.32 -10.35
C CYS A 235 -13.19 30.18 -9.18
N THR A 236 -12.66 31.30 -8.68
CA THR A 236 -11.78 31.33 -7.51
C THR A 236 -12.45 30.74 -6.27
N ILE A 237 -13.68 31.16 -5.95
CA ILE A 237 -14.41 30.67 -4.77
C ILE A 237 -14.70 29.18 -4.88
N LEU A 238 -15.11 28.68 -6.06
CA LEU A 238 -15.39 27.26 -6.27
C LEU A 238 -14.13 26.40 -6.14
N ILE A 239 -13.02 26.81 -6.75
CA ILE A 239 -11.74 26.10 -6.64
C ILE A 239 -11.31 26.03 -5.18
N MET A 240 -11.34 27.15 -4.47
CA MET A 240 -10.95 27.18 -3.07
C MET A 240 -11.87 26.34 -2.19
N ASN A 241 -13.18 26.31 -2.46
CA ASN A 241 -14.10 25.44 -1.73
C ASN A 241 -13.72 23.96 -1.91
N VAL A 242 -13.49 23.52 -3.15
CA VAL A 242 -13.09 22.14 -3.44
C VAL A 242 -11.76 21.80 -2.78
N VAL A 243 -10.75 22.67 -2.93
CA VAL A 243 -9.41 22.44 -2.35
C VAL A 243 -9.47 22.34 -0.83
N VAL A 244 -10.18 23.25 -0.17
CA VAL A 244 -10.30 23.24 1.30
C VAL A 244 -11.10 22.03 1.78
N ASN A 245 -12.21 21.70 1.12
CA ASN A 245 -13.02 20.52 1.47
C ASN A 245 -12.21 19.22 1.33
N SER A 246 -11.44 19.08 0.25
CA SER A 246 -10.53 17.94 0.06
C SER A 246 -9.44 17.89 1.13
N ALA A 247 -8.84 19.03 1.48
CA ALA A 247 -7.83 19.11 2.53
C ALA A 247 -8.40 18.70 3.90
N ILE A 248 -9.63 19.13 4.24
CA ILE A 248 -10.32 18.71 5.47
C ILE A 248 -10.51 17.19 5.47
N SER A 249 -11.02 16.60 4.38
CA SER A 249 -11.25 15.15 4.32
C SER A 249 -9.98 14.33 4.49
N ILE A 250 -8.87 14.72 3.84
CA ILE A 250 -7.58 14.04 3.98
C ILE A 250 -7.06 14.14 5.41
N LEU A 251 -7.07 15.35 5.99
CA LEU A 251 -6.63 15.56 7.38
C LEU A 251 -7.49 14.78 8.38
N PHE A 252 -8.78 14.64 8.12
CA PHE A 252 -9.69 13.90 8.99
C PHE A 252 -9.48 12.38 8.86
N GLU A 253 -9.20 11.89 7.65
CA GLU A 253 -8.79 10.52 7.40
C GLU A 253 -7.51 10.18 8.16
N ASP A 254 -6.56 11.10 8.31
CA ASP A 254 -5.35 10.91 9.12
C ASP A 254 -5.59 10.79 10.63
N MET A 255 -6.66 11.42 11.14
CA MET A 255 -6.95 11.42 12.58
C MET A 255 -7.79 10.22 13.03
N THR A 256 -8.62 9.65 12.17
CA THR A 256 -9.64 8.66 12.52
C THR A 256 -9.47 7.35 11.73
N SER A 257 -10.21 6.30 12.07
CA SER A 257 -10.29 5.08 11.26
C SER A 257 -10.98 5.33 9.92
N GLY A 258 -10.39 4.87 8.82
CA GLY A 258 -10.69 5.35 7.45
C GLY A 258 -12.17 5.47 7.07
N MET A 259 -12.97 4.42 7.27
CA MET A 259 -14.41 4.47 6.91
C MET A 259 -15.21 5.45 7.78
N LEU A 260 -14.95 5.49 9.09
CA LEU A 260 -15.65 6.39 10.00
C LEU A 260 -15.22 7.84 9.74
N ALA A 261 -13.93 8.04 9.45
CA ALA A 261 -13.36 9.34 9.11
C ALA A 261 -14.06 9.96 7.89
N PHE A 262 -14.22 9.18 6.82
CA PHE A 262 -14.87 9.62 5.60
C PHE A 262 -16.32 10.09 5.85
N VAL A 263 -17.10 9.31 6.59
CA VAL A 263 -18.51 9.64 6.88
C VAL A 263 -18.62 10.90 7.73
N ILE A 264 -17.87 10.98 8.82
CA ILE A 264 -17.91 12.13 9.73
C ILE A 264 -17.41 13.40 9.04
N ALA A 265 -16.31 13.32 8.28
CA ALA A 265 -15.78 14.45 7.52
C ALA A 265 -16.81 14.95 6.50
N SER A 266 -17.41 14.05 5.73
CA SER A 266 -18.40 14.42 4.70
C SER A 266 -19.63 15.09 5.29
N VAL A 267 -20.21 14.52 6.36
CA VAL A 267 -21.37 15.12 7.04
C VAL A 267 -21.00 16.44 7.69
N GLY A 268 -19.83 16.52 8.32
CA GLY A 268 -19.31 17.74 8.94
C GLY A 268 -19.15 18.87 7.94
N ILE A 269 -18.49 18.61 6.80
CA ILE A 269 -18.29 19.60 5.72
C ILE A 269 -19.63 20.09 5.19
N VAL A 270 -20.55 19.19 4.85
CA VAL A 270 -21.85 19.59 4.28
C VAL A 270 -22.69 20.40 5.28
N VAL A 271 -22.82 19.94 6.52
CA VAL A 271 -23.71 20.59 7.48
C VAL A 271 -23.07 21.87 8.05
N ILE A 272 -21.85 21.78 8.54
CA ILE A 272 -21.16 22.86 9.27
C ILE A 272 -20.44 23.79 8.29
N GLY A 273 -19.82 23.24 7.24
CA GLY A 273 -19.06 24.00 6.25
C GLY A 273 -19.90 24.58 5.11
N GLU A 274 -21.09 24.04 4.80
CA GLU A 274 -21.86 24.54 3.65
C GLU A 274 -23.25 25.05 4.06
N ILE A 275 -24.11 24.21 4.62
CA ILE A 275 -25.52 24.54 4.84
C ILE A 275 -25.69 25.70 5.84
N ILE A 276 -25.04 25.62 7.01
CA ILE A 276 -25.16 26.66 8.04
C ILE A 276 -24.63 28.02 7.51
N PRO A 277 -23.39 28.11 6.98
CA PRO A 277 -22.84 29.37 6.49
C PRO A 277 -23.62 29.97 5.31
N GLN A 278 -24.07 29.14 4.37
CA GLN A 278 -24.91 29.58 3.26
C GLN A 278 -26.21 30.21 3.76
N SER A 279 -26.89 29.59 4.74
CA SER A 279 -28.14 30.13 5.30
C SER A 279 -27.97 31.51 5.94
N ILE A 280 -26.81 31.78 6.54
CA ILE A 280 -26.46 33.08 7.15
C ILE A 280 -26.13 34.10 6.06
N CYS A 281 -25.35 33.70 5.05
CA CYS A 281 -24.91 34.57 3.96
C CYS A 281 -26.06 35.03 3.06
N VAL A 282 -27.15 34.26 2.94
CA VAL A 282 -28.37 34.73 2.25
C VAL A 282 -28.97 35.97 2.93
N LYS A 283 -28.92 36.05 4.26
CA LYS A 283 -29.51 37.16 5.03
C LYS A 283 -28.55 38.34 5.21
N LYS A 284 -27.24 38.07 5.30
CA LYS A 284 -26.21 39.07 5.64
C LYS A 284 -25.09 39.16 4.59
N GLY A 285 -25.36 38.78 3.35
CA GLY A 285 -24.35 38.66 2.29
C GLY A 285 -23.55 39.93 2.05
N LEU A 286 -24.20 41.10 2.05
CA LEU A 286 -23.53 42.39 1.85
C LEU A 286 -22.52 42.69 2.96
N ALA A 287 -22.88 42.44 4.23
CA ALA A 287 -21.99 42.68 5.36
C ALA A 287 -20.82 41.68 5.37
N VAL A 288 -21.12 40.38 5.23
CA VAL A 288 -20.09 39.32 5.24
C VAL A 288 -19.11 39.51 4.10
N GLY A 289 -19.60 39.76 2.88
CA GLY A 289 -18.74 39.98 1.70
C GLY A 289 -17.85 41.22 1.83
N ALA A 290 -18.30 42.28 2.51
CA ALA A 290 -17.50 43.47 2.74
C ALA A 290 -16.39 43.23 3.77
N TYR A 291 -16.69 42.54 4.87
CA TYR A 291 -15.69 42.19 5.88
C TYR A 291 -14.62 41.25 5.34
N THR A 292 -14.97 40.33 4.45
CA THR A 292 -14.03 39.34 3.91
C THR A 292 -13.41 39.75 2.58
N ILE A 293 -13.64 40.97 2.10
CA ILE A 293 -13.17 41.43 0.78
C ILE A 293 -11.65 41.37 0.62
N TRP A 294 -10.91 41.68 1.69
CA TRP A 294 -9.45 41.64 1.69
C TRP A 294 -8.96 40.19 1.53
N LEU A 295 -9.59 39.27 2.24
CA LEU A 295 -9.29 37.85 2.17
C LEU A 295 -9.65 37.28 0.79
N THR A 296 -10.81 37.63 0.24
CA THR A 296 -11.23 37.21 -1.11
C THR A 296 -10.24 37.70 -2.17
N ARG A 297 -9.77 38.94 -2.09
CA ARG A 297 -8.76 39.48 -3.01
C ARG A 297 -7.42 38.73 -2.88
N ALA A 298 -7.00 38.39 -1.67
CA ALA A 298 -5.79 37.59 -1.46
C ALA A 298 -5.89 36.22 -2.13
N PHE A 299 -7.03 35.53 -1.98
CA PHE A 299 -7.26 34.25 -2.64
C PHE A 299 -7.37 34.36 -4.17
N MET A 300 -7.97 35.43 -4.70
CA MET A 300 -7.96 35.68 -6.15
C MET A 300 -6.54 35.79 -6.69
N ILE A 301 -5.67 36.54 -6.01
CA ILE A 301 -4.25 36.64 -6.41
C ILE A 301 -3.55 35.27 -6.29
N LEU A 302 -3.81 34.52 -5.22
CA LEU A 302 -3.22 33.20 -5.01
C LEU A 302 -3.62 32.20 -6.10
N THR A 303 -4.90 32.16 -6.45
CA THR A 303 -5.42 31.25 -7.48
C THR A 303 -5.29 31.80 -8.89
N PHE A 304 -4.79 33.03 -9.07
CA PHE A 304 -4.64 33.70 -10.36
C PHE A 304 -4.11 32.80 -11.50
N PRO A 305 -3.01 32.02 -11.34
CA PRO A 305 -2.51 31.19 -12.43
C PRO A 305 -3.50 30.11 -12.89
N LEU A 306 -4.40 29.66 -12.01
CA LEU A 306 -5.37 28.61 -12.30
C LEU A 306 -6.76 29.19 -12.64
N SER A 307 -7.27 30.11 -11.83
CA SER A 307 -8.62 30.64 -11.98
C SER A 307 -8.76 31.64 -13.13
N TYR A 308 -7.68 32.34 -13.53
CA TYR A 308 -7.72 33.25 -14.68
C TYR A 308 -8.00 32.52 -16.01
N PRO A 309 -7.23 31.49 -16.42
CA PRO A 309 -7.49 30.78 -17.68
C PRO A 309 -8.86 30.08 -17.67
N ILE A 310 -9.26 29.49 -16.53
CA ILE A 310 -10.58 28.84 -16.41
C ILE A 310 -11.70 29.87 -16.56
N SER A 311 -11.57 31.05 -15.93
CA SER A 311 -12.56 32.11 -16.08
C SER A 311 -12.64 32.65 -17.51
N LYS A 312 -11.51 32.76 -18.22
CA LYS A 312 -11.49 33.14 -19.63
C LYS A 312 -12.17 32.12 -20.54
N ILE A 313 -11.94 30.84 -20.29
CA ILE A 313 -12.62 29.76 -21.01
C ILE A 313 -14.13 29.85 -20.75
N LEU A 314 -14.53 30.05 -19.49
CA LEU A 314 -15.94 30.21 -19.13
C LEU A 314 -16.57 31.44 -19.79
N ASP A 315 -15.85 32.56 -19.87
CA ASP A 315 -16.27 33.77 -20.58
C ASP A 315 -16.48 33.52 -22.09
N ILE A 316 -15.67 32.64 -22.70
CA ILE A 316 -15.79 32.26 -24.12
C ILE A 316 -16.96 31.31 -24.36
N PHE A 317 -17.25 30.40 -23.43
CA PHE A 317 -18.35 29.43 -23.59
C PHE A 317 -19.73 30.01 -23.26
N LEU A 318 -19.81 30.93 -22.29
CA LEU A 318 -21.05 31.59 -21.88
C LEU A 318 -21.29 32.92 -22.62
N GLY A 319 -20.38 33.31 -23.51
CA GLY A 319 -20.40 34.55 -24.30
C GLY A 319 -20.64 34.30 -25.78
#